data_AF-A0A2S4UDU0-F1
#
_entry.id   AF-A0A2S4UDU0-F1
#
_cell.length_a   1.000
_cell.length_b   1.000
_cell.length_c   1.000
_cell.angle_alpha   90.00
_cell.angle_beta   90.00
_cell.angle_gamma   90.00
#
_symmetry.space_group_name_H-M   'P 1'
#
loop_
_entity.id
_entity.type
_entity.pdbx_description
1 polymer ?
#
loop_
_entity_poly.entity_id
_entity_poly.type
_entity_poly.pdbx_seq_one_letter_code
_entity_poly.pdbx_strand_id
1 'polypeptide(L)'
;MDALAITPLCLRVAFSLDNLLGYVPLWADDPSYIREVAREVAAGMPKCRCSNCAPVEAETLLECLTITNQDNFDMVMRDELAPPSKYNLKHKYPSRAAPVKKRKFTPADEAEIKEFTGLLLHDMIAYYDNVVSPGGSVQGCDLFDEDDCVAILANLDNISDAPSLRNIVGGECFVGQLEWLHKWICDFRTSATHTRSIATQGPAASKKSRSTVLVTPKEALVVRKRVHIPGSPQRRPKLPRQGAGCLWRIKGRLNRRYT
;
A
#
# COMPACT_ATOMS: atom_id res chain seq x y z
N MET A 1 -19.63 -13.78 10.03
CA MET A 1 -19.36 -14.30 8.67
C MET A 1 -20.70 -14.54 8.02
N ASP A 2 -20.84 -14.17 6.76
CA ASP A 2 -22.06 -14.37 5.99
C ASP A 2 -22.20 -15.85 5.62
N ALA A 3 -23.35 -16.47 5.88
CA ALA A 3 -23.60 -17.89 5.60
C ALA A 3 -23.58 -18.18 4.10
N LEU A 4 -23.98 -17.21 3.26
CA LEU A 4 -23.88 -17.30 1.80
C LEU A 4 -22.43 -17.40 1.32
N ALA A 5 -21.48 -16.82 2.05
CA ALA A 5 -20.07 -16.86 1.69
C ALA A 5 -19.40 -18.21 1.99
N ILE A 6 -20.03 -19.07 2.80
CA ILE A 6 -19.45 -20.36 3.23
C ILE A 6 -20.28 -21.58 2.81
N THR A 7 -21.49 -21.40 2.29
CA THR A 7 -22.30 -22.54 1.84
C THR A 7 -21.64 -23.26 0.66
N PRO A 8 -21.49 -24.59 0.71
CA PRO A 8 -20.99 -25.37 -0.43
C PRO A 8 -22.10 -25.72 -1.43
N LEU A 9 -23.34 -25.30 -1.16
CA LEU A 9 -24.53 -25.74 -1.89
C LEU A 9 -24.88 -24.81 -3.06
N CYS A 10 -25.84 -25.21 -3.88
CA CYS A 10 -26.32 -24.38 -4.99
C CYS A 10 -26.79 -23.00 -4.50
N LEU A 11 -26.15 -21.93 -4.97
CA LEU A 11 -26.48 -20.56 -4.54
C LEU A 11 -27.91 -20.17 -4.91
N ARG A 12 -28.43 -20.60 -6.07
CA ARG A 12 -29.82 -20.33 -6.46
C ARG A 12 -30.81 -20.89 -5.45
N VAL A 13 -30.60 -22.13 -5.02
CA VAL A 13 -31.44 -22.79 -4.02
C VAL A 13 -31.22 -22.14 -2.65
N ALA A 14 -29.98 -21.83 -2.28
CA ALA A 14 -29.65 -21.17 -1.02
C ALA A 14 -30.35 -19.80 -0.88
N PHE A 15 -30.35 -18.98 -1.95
CA PHE A 15 -31.09 -17.71 -1.98
C PHE A 15 -32.61 -17.91 -1.90
N SER A 16 -33.15 -18.95 -2.53
CA SER A 16 -34.57 -19.29 -2.44
C SER A 16 -34.97 -19.60 -1.00
N LEU A 17 -34.19 -20.44 -0.30
CA LEU A 17 -34.44 -20.76 1.10
C LEU A 17 -34.22 -19.58 2.03
N ASP A 18 -33.22 -18.74 1.79
CA ASP A 18 -32.99 -17.54 2.59
C ASP A 18 -34.18 -16.58 2.49
N ASN A 19 -34.72 -16.38 1.28
CA ASN A 19 -35.90 -15.54 1.07
C ASN A 19 -37.19 -16.15 1.64
N LEU A 20 -37.35 -17.48 1.61
CA LEU A 20 -38.58 -18.15 2.05
C LEU A 20 -38.60 -18.49 3.55
N LEU A 21 -37.46 -18.87 4.11
CA LEU A 21 -37.33 -19.43 5.46
C LEU A 21 -36.39 -18.60 6.36
N GLY A 22 -35.66 -17.62 5.80
CA GLY A 22 -34.76 -16.75 6.55
C GLY A 22 -33.44 -17.41 6.96
N TYR A 23 -33.02 -18.49 6.28
CA TYR A 23 -31.73 -19.11 6.52
C TYR A 23 -31.07 -19.67 5.26
N VAL A 24 -29.74 -19.70 5.29
CA VAL A 24 -28.91 -20.28 4.23
C VAL A 24 -28.52 -21.71 4.62
N PRO A 25 -28.82 -22.72 3.79
CA PRO A 25 -28.45 -24.12 4.07
C PRO A 25 -26.94 -24.32 3.92
N LEU A 26 -26.33 -25.08 4.82
CA LEU A 26 -24.89 -25.41 4.79
C LEU A 26 -24.60 -26.88 4.47
N TRP A 27 -25.62 -27.74 4.53
CA TRP A 27 -25.49 -29.19 4.40
C TRP A 27 -26.47 -29.75 3.38
N ALA A 28 -26.04 -30.75 2.60
CA ALA A 28 -26.83 -31.29 1.51
C ALA A 28 -28.02 -32.16 1.96
N ASP A 29 -28.01 -32.60 3.22
CA ASP A 29 -29.07 -33.37 3.87
C ASP A 29 -30.18 -32.51 4.49
N ASP A 30 -30.08 -31.17 4.37
CA ASP A 30 -31.15 -30.26 4.81
C ASP A 30 -32.46 -30.58 4.07
N PRO A 31 -33.56 -30.93 4.78
CA PRO A 31 -34.82 -31.31 4.15
C PRO A 31 -35.44 -30.21 3.29
N SER A 32 -35.26 -28.94 3.65
CA SER A 32 -35.76 -27.81 2.86
C SER A 32 -34.95 -27.64 1.58
N TYR A 33 -33.64 -27.81 1.63
CA TYR A 33 -32.77 -27.81 0.46
C TYR A 33 -33.16 -28.91 -0.53
N ILE A 34 -33.34 -30.15 -0.05
CA ILE A 34 -33.75 -31.29 -0.88
C ILE A 34 -35.11 -31.02 -1.54
N ARG A 35 -36.10 -30.51 -0.79
CA ARG A 35 -37.41 -30.16 -1.33
C ARG A 35 -37.34 -29.08 -2.40
N GLU A 36 -36.53 -28.06 -2.20
CA GLU A 36 -36.39 -26.97 -3.16
C GLU A 36 -35.68 -27.42 -4.44
N VAL A 37 -34.62 -28.23 -4.33
CA VAL A 37 -34.00 -28.88 -5.48
C VAL A 37 -35.02 -29.74 -6.25
N ALA A 38 -35.82 -30.55 -5.55
CA ALA A 38 -36.85 -31.37 -6.18
C ALA A 38 -37.92 -30.52 -6.88
N ARG A 39 -38.32 -29.39 -6.28
CA ARG A 39 -39.25 -28.43 -6.89
C ARG A 39 -38.68 -27.82 -8.17
N GLU A 40 -37.42 -27.37 -8.15
CA GLU A 40 -36.78 -26.80 -9.35
C GLU A 40 -36.75 -27.82 -10.50
N VAL A 41 -36.45 -29.09 -10.20
CA VAL A 41 -36.46 -30.19 -11.18
C VAL A 41 -37.88 -30.44 -11.71
N ALA A 42 -38.88 -30.52 -10.83
CA ALA A 42 -40.28 -30.74 -11.22
C ALA A 42 -40.84 -29.58 -12.06
N ALA A 43 -40.37 -28.36 -11.82
CA ALA A 43 -40.71 -27.17 -12.60
C ALA A 43 -39.96 -27.07 -13.94
N GLY A 44 -39.08 -28.02 -14.26
CA GLY A 44 -38.30 -28.01 -15.51
C GLY A 44 -37.26 -26.87 -15.58
N MET A 45 -36.79 -26.36 -14.44
CA MET A 45 -35.80 -25.29 -14.42
C MET A 45 -34.45 -25.78 -14.96
N PRO A 46 -33.70 -24.95 -15.70
CA PRO A 46 -32.38 -25.33 -16.18
C PRO A 46 -31.42 -25.58 -15.01
N LYS A 47 -30.45 -26.46 -15.22
CA LYS A 47 -29.39 -26.75 -14.24
C LYS A 47 -28.68 -25.44 -13.87
N CYS A 48 -28.48 -25.24 -12.56
CA CYS A 48 -27.79 -24.05 -12.07
C CYS A 48 -26.31 -24.06 -12.51
N ARG A 49 -25.79 -22.88 -12.88
CA ARG A 49 -24.39 -22.63 -13.25
C ARG A 49 -23.71 -21.64 -12.30
N CYS A 50 -24.16 -21.57 -11.04
CA CYS A 50 -23.48 -20.76 -10.03
C CYS A 50 -22.09 -21.32 -9.70
N SER A 51 -21.26 -20.55 -9.01
CA SER A 51 -19.89 -20.93 -8.65
C SER A 51 -19.78 -22.25 -7.87
N ASN A 52 -20.82 -22.65 -7.15
CA ASN A 52 -20.83 -23.92 -6.42
C ASN A 52 -21.30 -25.11 -7.29
N CYS A 53 -22.09 -24.86 -8.34
CA CYS A 53 -22.59 -25.90 -9.26
C CYS A 53 -21.70 -26.11 -10.49
N ALA A 54 -20.99 -25.08 -10.91
CA ALA A 54 -20.13 -25.03 -12.10
C ALA A 54 -18.84 -24.23 -11.77
N PRO A 55 -17.97 -24.76 -10.89
CA PRO A 55 -16.82 -24.01 -10.38
C PRO A 55 -15.76 -23.71 -11.45
N VAL A 56 -15.56 -24.62 -12.41
CA VAL A 56 -14.55 -24.45 -13.48
C VAL A 56 -15.00 -23.37 -14.47
N GLU A 57 -16.27 -23.39 -14.83
CA GLU A 57 -16.90 -22.41 -15.71
C GLU A 57 -16.93 -21.03 -15.04
N ALA A 58 -17.22 -20.97 -13.73
CA ALA A 58 -17.17 -19.72 -12.97
C ALA A 58 -15.76 -19.11 -12.88
N GLU A 59 -14.72 -19.94 -12.72
CA GLU A 59 -13.33 -19.48 -12.75
C GLU A 59 -12.96 -18.96 -14.15
N THR A 60 -13.34 -19.69 -15.20
CA THR A 60 -13.15 -19.29 -16.61
C THR A 60 -13.84 -17.95 -16.90
N LEU A 61 -15.08 -17.78 -16.45
CA LEU A 61 -15.84 -16.55 -16.55
C LEU A 61 -15.07 -15.37 -15.93
N LEU A 62 -14.51 -15.55 -14.73
CA LEU A 62 -13.75 -14.52 -14.03
C LEU A 62 -12.50 -14.09 -14.80
N GLU A 63 -11.81 -15.03 -15.46
CA GLU A 63 -10.67 -14.71 -16.34
C GLU A 63 -11.11 -13.93 -17.59
N CYS A 64 -12.23 -14.35 -18.19
CA CYS A 64 -12.81 -13.71 -19.38
C CYS A 64 -13.33 -12.29 -19.11
N LEU A 65 -13.76 -11.95 -17.88
CA LEU A 65 -14.25 -10.61 -17.54
C LEU A 65 -13.31 -9.47 -17.95
N THR A 66 -12.01 -9.73 -18.00
CA THR A 66 -11.00 -8.73 -18.40
C THR A 66 -11.02 -8.38 -19.89
N ILE A 67 -11.62 -9.23 -20.73
CA ILE A 67 -11.77 -9.05 -22.18
C ILE A 67 -13.24 -9.00 -22.63
N THR A 68 -14.18 -9.06 -21.69
CA THR A 68 -15.62 -8.96 -21.96
C THR A 68 -16.00 -7.52 -22.35
N ASN A 69 -16.79 -7.39 -23.41
CA ASN A 69 -17.41 -6.17 -23.89
C ASN A 69 -18.86 -6.44 -24.29
N GLN A 70 -19.56 -5.44 -24.82
CA GLN A 70 -20.98 -5.58 -25.19
C GLN A 70 -21.21 -6.60 -26.32
N ASP A 71 -20.26 -6.71 -27.25
CA ASP A 71 -20.40 -7.56 -28.44
C ASP A 71 -20.16 -9.05 -28.13
N ASN A 72 -19.35 -9.36 -27.10
CA ASN A 72 -18.96 -10.74 -26.75
C ASN A 72 -19.56 -11.24 -25.42
N PHE A 73 -20.38 -10.44 -24.74
CA PHE A 73 -21.00 -10.79 -23.46
C PHE A 73 -21.76 -12.12 -23.52
N ASP A 74 -22.59 -12.28 -24.56
CA ASP A 74 -23.37 -13.49 -24.77
C ASP A 74 -22.51 -14.74 -24.93
N MET A 75 -21.38 -14.63 -25.62
CA MET A 75 -20.43 -15.74 -25.80
C MET A 75 -19.80 -16.14 -24.47
N VAL A 76 -19.45 -15.14 -23.64
CA VAL A 76 -18.93 -15.36 -22.28
C VAL A 76 -19.96 -16.08 -21.42
N MET A 77 -21.23 -15.68 -21.49
CA MET A 77 -22.31 -16.35 -20.74
C MET A 77 -22.58 -17.79 -21.21
N ARG A 78 -22.22 -18.13 -22.45
CA ARG A 78 -22.35 -19.48 -23.03
C ARG A 78 -21.09 -20.34 -22.91
N ASP A 79 -20.04 -19.86 -22.21
CA ASP A 79 -18.72 -20.52 -22.11
C ASP A 79 -18.02 -20.70 -23.48
N GLU A 80 -18.36 -19.87 -24.47
CA GLU A 80 -17.80 -19.94 -25.83
C GLU A 80 -16.53 -19.09 -25.99
N LEU A 81 -16.24 -18.20 -25.03
CA LEU A 81 -15.05 -17.36 -25.03
C LEU A 81 -13.91 -18.01 -24.24
N ALA A 82 -12.77 -18.21 -24.90
CA ALA A 82 -11.57 -18.69 -24.22
C ALA A 82 -10.94 -17.58 -23.36
N PRO A 83 -10.39 -17.92 -22.18
CA PRO A 83 -9.66 -16.97 -21.35
C PRO A 83 -8.50 -16.30 -22.09
N PRO A 84 -8.19 -15.03 -21.77
CA PRO A 84 -7.04 -14.36 -22.34
C PRO A 84 -5.76 -15.09 -21.95
N SER A 85 -4.83 -15.20 -22.92
CA SER A 85 -3.50 -15.73 -22.64
C SER A 85 -2.83 -14.91 -21.54
N LYS A 86 -2.35 -15.54 -20.47
CA LYS A 86 -1.62 -14.86 -19.38
C LYS A 86 -0.24 -14.41 -19.89
N TYR A 87 -0.16 -13.19 -20.45
CA TYR A 87 1.11 -12.62 -20.90
C TYR A 87 1.83 -11.92 -19.74
N ASN A 88 3.13 -12.20 -19.59
CA ASN A 88 3.95 -11.59 -18.55
C ASN A 88 4.33 -10.16 -18.94
N LEU A 89 3.57 -9.18 -18.44
CA LEU A 89 3.83 -7.76 -18.66
C LEU A 89 5.04 -7.21 -17.89
N LYS A 90 5.73 -7.99 -17.04
CA LYS A 90 6.83 -7.49 -16.20
C LYS A 90 7.91 -6.77 -16.99
N HIS A 91 8.15 -7.20 -18.23
CA HIS A 91 9.14 -6.59 -19.11
C HIS A 91 8.68 -5.26 -19.76
N LYS A 92 7.36 -4.98 -19.77
CA LYS A 92 6.82 -3.70 -20.27
C LYS A 92 6.72 -2.64 -19.20
N TYR A 93 6.70 -3.01 -17.92
CA TYR A 93 6.68 -2.02 -16.85
C TYR A 93 8.05 -1.35 -16.73
N PRO A 94 8.10 -0.01 -16.57
CA PRO A 94 9.34 0.67 -16.26
C PRO A 94 9.95 0.10 -14.98
N SER A 95 11.27 0.03 -14.92
CA SER A 95 11.97 -0.37 -13.70
C SER A 95 11.50 0.52 -12.54
N ARG A 96 11.12 -0.10 -11.42
CA ARG A 96 10.77 0.66 -10.21
C ARG A 96 11.91 1.63 -9.90
N ALA A 97 11.55 2.89 -9.62
CA ALA A 97 12.50 3.88 -9.15
C ALA A 97 13.19 3.36 -7.89
N ALA A 98 14.48 3.69 -7.73
CA ALA A 98 15.21 3.35 -6.52
C ALA A 98 14.48 3.97 -5.31
N PRO A 99 14.30 3.22 -4.22
CA PRO A 99 13.63 3.76 -3.04
C PRO A 99 14.44 4.93 -2.49
N VAL A 100 13.77 6.05 -2.25
CA VAL A 100 14.37 7.21 -1.58
C VAL A 100 14.70 6.80 -0.14
N LYS A 101 15.92 7.11 0.31
CA LYS A 101 16.35 6.81 1.68
C LYS A 101 15.72 7.84 2.62
N LYS A 102 14.75 7.39 3.42
CA LYS A 102 14.22 8.15 4.56
C LYS A 102 15.11 7.99 5.80
N ARG A 103 15.11 9.00 6.69
CA ARG A 103 15.80 8.94 7.99
C ARG A 103 15.26 7.78 8.80
N LYS A 104 16.15 7.03 9.45
CA LYS A 104 15.79 6.01 10.44
C LYS A 104 15.95 6.64 11.81
N PHE A 105 14.88 6.65 12.59
CA PHE A 105 14.92 7.14 13.95
C PHE A 105 15.58 6.12 14.89
N THR A 106 16.30 6.65 15.86
CA THR A 106 16.91 5.97 16.99
C THR A 106 16.27 6.48 18.28
N PRO A 107 16.46 5.80 19.43
CA PRO A 107 15.91 6.29 20.71
C PRO A 107 16.39 7.70 21.09
N ALA A 108 17.54 8.15 20.59
CA ALA A 108 18.04 9.51 20.83
C ALA A 108 17.19 10.60 20.15
N ASP A 109 16.40 10.24 19.14
CA ASP A 109 15.58 11.17 18.35
C ASP A 109 14.17 11.39 18.97
N GLU A 110 13.85 10.71 20.07
CA GLU A 110 12.50 10.73 20.68
C GLU A 110 12.05 12.16 21.06
N ALA A 111 12.96 12.97 21.59
CA ALA A 111 12.66 14.36 21.94
C ALA A 111 12.35 15.21 20.70
N GLU A 112 13.11 15.04 19.61
CA GLU A 112 12.89 15.75 18.34
C GLU A 112 11.57 15.33 17.70
N ILE A 113 11.28 14.03 17.68
CA ILE A 113 10.01 13.51 17.15
C ILE A 113 8.84 14.12 17.92
N LYS A 114 8.91 14.11 19.25
CA LYS A 114 7.84 14.64 20.09
C LYS A 114 7.63 16.14 19.88
N GLU A 115 8.71 16.91 19.81
CA GLU A 115 8.64 18.36 19.57
C GLU A 115 8.06 18.66 18.17
N PHE A 116 8.59 18.02 17.13
CA PHE A 116 8.13 18.20 15.76
C PHE A 116 6.66 17.80 15.58
N THR A 117 6.30 16.60 16.03
CA THR A 117 4.93 16.09 15.95
C THR A 117 3.97 16.96 16.74
N GLY A 118 4.36 17.42 17.93
CA GLY A 118 3.55 18.31 18.76
C GLY A 118 3.22 19.63 18.06
N LEU A 119 4.22 20.27 17.44
CA LEU A 119 4.03 21.53 16.73
C LEU A 119 3.18 21.35 15.46
N LEU A 120 3.56 20.39 14.60
CA LEU A 120 2.90 20.18 13.32
C LEU A 120 1.43 19.75 13.51
N LEU A 121 1.19 18.80 14.40
CA LEU A 121 -0.15 18.28 14.65
C LEU A 121 -1.05 19.37 15.23
N HIS A 122 -0.55 20.15 16.20
CA HIS A 122 -1.29 21.26 16.79
C HIS A 122 -1.69 22.29 15.73
N ASP A 123 -0.73 22.78 14.94
CA ASP A 123 -0.98 23.84 13.96
C ASP A 123 -1.91 23.37 12.84
N MET A 124 -1.80 22.10 12.46
CA MET A 124 -2.65 21.51 11.42
C MET A 124 -4.09 21.35 11.89
N ILE A 125 -4.30 20.80 13.09
CA ILE A 125 -5.65 20.69 13.68
C ILE A 125 -6.26 22.08 13.84
N ALA A 126 -5.50 23.05 14.36
CA ALA A 126 -5.96 24.41 14.52
C ALA A 126 -6.31 25.07 13.17
N TYR A 127 -5.52 24.84 12.12
CA TYR A 127 -5.80 25.35 10.79
C TYR A 127 -7.08 24.73 10.21
N TYR A 128 -7.24 23.41 10.32
CA TYR A 128 -8.42 22.74 9.79
C TYR A 128 -9.70 23.17 10.52
N ASP A 129 -9.70 23.10 11.85
CA ASP A 129 -10.88 23.34 12.67
C ASP A 129 -11.30 24.83 12.67
N ASN A 130 -10.38 25.78 12.45
CA ASN A 130 -10.69 27.21 12.49
C ASN A 130 -10.73 27.90 11.11
N VAL A 131 -10.11 27.33 10.07
CA VAL A 131 -10.01 27.96 8.75
C VAL A 131 -10.71 27.14 7.67
N VAL A 132 -10.50 25.81 7.66
CA VAL A 132 -11.01 24.95 6.59
C VAL A 132 -12.47 24.57 6.82
N SER A 133 -12.81 24.13 8.04
CA SER A 133 -14.16 23.67 8.36
C SER A 133 -14.60 24.06 9.79
N PRO A 134 -14.80 25.36 10.07
CA PRO A 134 -15.31 25.82 11.36
C PRO A 134 -16.65 25.19 11.73
N GLY A 135 -16.68 24.42 12.82
CA GLY A 135 -17.88 23.71 13.28
C GLY A 135 -18.31 22.53 12.40
N GLY A 136 -17.39 21.98 11.61
CA GLY A 136 -17.64 20.77 10.81
C GLY A 136 -17.88 19.52 11.65
N SER A 137 -18.50 18.50 11.04
CA SER A 137 -18.73 17.20 11.68
C SER A 137 -17.48 16.32 11.73
N VAL A 138 -16.48 16.61 10.89
CA VAL A 138 -15.16 15.96 10.86
C VAL A 138 -14.17 16.92 11.49
N GLN A 139 -13.31 16.43 12.38
CA GLN A 139 -12.28 17.24 13.03
C GLN A 139 -10.91 17.02 12.38
N GLY A 140 -9.98 17.97 12.55
CA GLY A 140 -8.63 17.84 11.98
C GLY A 140 -7.91 16.56 12.44
N CYS A 141 -8.16 16.11 13.67
CA CYS A 141 -7.59 14.88 14.23
C CYS A 141 -8.14 13.59 13.61
N ASP A 142 -9.26 13.64 12.86
CA ASP A 142 -9.76 12.51 12.10
C ASP A 142 -9.01 12.32 10.78
N LEU A 143 -8.37 13.39 10.28
CA LEU A 143 -7.74 13.47 8.96
C LEU A 143 -6.21 13.42 9.00
N PHE A 144 -5.61 13.85 10.11
CA PHE A 144 -4.16 13.99 10.23
C PHE A 144 -3.72 13.57 11.64
N ASP A 145 -2.78 12.61 11.71
CA ASP A 145 -2.36 12.00 12.97
C ASP A 145 -0.84 12.06 13.21
N GLU A 146 -0.41 11.50 14.33
CA GLU A 146 1.01 11.46 14.71
C GLU A 146 1.86 10.63 13.72
N ASP A 147 1.29 9.58 13.11
CA ASP A 147 2.00 8.75 12.14
C ASP A 147 2.35 9.59 10.89
N ASP A 148 1.46 10.47 10.47
CA ASP A 148 1.68 11.41 9.36
C ASP A 148 2.82 12.39 9.66
N CYS A 149 2.85 12.96 10.86
CA CYS A 149 3.93 13.84 11.32
C CYS A 149 5.29 13.12 11.29
N VAL A 150 5.34 11.88 11.82
CA VAL A 150 6.56 11.06 11.84
C VAL A 150 7.01 10.72 10.42
N ALA A 151 6.07 10.43 9.51
CA ALA A 151 6.36 10.15 8.11
C ALA A 151 6.96 11.37 7.39
N ILE A 152 6.43 12.56 7.66
CA ILE A 152 6.96 13.83 7.15
C ILE A 152 8.36 14.07 7.71
N LEU A 153 8.56 13.93 9.02
CA LEU A 153 9.88 14.13 9.65
C LEU A 153 10.93 13.16 9.09
N ALA A 154 10.56 11.90 8.84
CA ALA A 154 11.45 10.90 8.27
C ALA A 154 11.89 11.24 6.83
N ASN A 155 11.05 11.97 6.10
CA ASN A 155 11.30 12.40 4.73
C ASN A 155 11.67 13.88 4.61
N LEU A 156 11.97 14.55 5.74
CA LEU A 156 12.11 16.00 5.78
C LEU A 156 13.14 16.51 4.78
N ASP A 157 14.27 15.81 4.59
CA ASP A 157 15.32 16.21 3.63
C ASP A 157 14.94 16.00 2.15
N ASN A 158 13.94 15.15 1.89
CA ASN A 158 13.54 14.75 0.54
C ASN A 158 12.33 15.55 0.00
N ILE A 159 11.71 16.40 0.84
CA ILE A 159 10.52 17.18 0.46
C ILE A 159 10.97 18.48 -0.22
N SER A 160 10.80 18.57 -1.54
CA SER A 160 11.07 19.76 -2.35
C SER A 160 9.80 20.58 -2.66
N ASP A 161 8.69 19.89 -2.86
CA ASP A 161 7.47 20.45 -3.46
C ASP A 161 6.20 19.90 -2.77
N ALA A 162 5.09 20.64 -2.83
CA ALA A 162 3.83 20.24 -2.22
C ALA A 162 3.27 18.89 -2.74
N PRO A 163 3.28 18.59 -4.06
CA PRO A 163 2.81 17.31 -4.57
C PRO A 163 3.55 16.08 -4.00
N SER A 164 4.85 16.21 -3.72
CA SER A 164 5.64 15.13 -3.11
C SER A 164 5.08 14.63 -1.77
N LEU A 165 4.40 15.51 -1.01
CA LEU A 165 3.77 15.18 0.27
C LEU A 165 2.60 14.21 0.14
N ARG A 166 1.93 14.15 -1.02
CA ARG A 166 0.80 13.22 -1.24
C ARG A 166 1.20 11.77 -1.08
N ASN A 167 2.43 11.43 -1.47
CA ASN A 167 2.95 10.07 -1.34
C ASN A 167 3.48 9.77 0.08
N ILE A 168 3.69 10.80 0.90
CA ILE A 168 4.23 10.67 2.26
C ILE A 168 3.11 10.50 3.28
N VAL A 169 2.14 11.43 3.27
CA VAL A 169 0.95 11.39 4.13
C VAL A 169 -0.01 10.31 3.63
N GLY A 170 -0.21 10.22 2.31
CA GLY A 170 -1.21 9.34 1.73
C GLY A 170 -2.63 9.78 2.09
N GLY A 171 -3.56 8.81 2.11
CA GLY A 171 -4.92 9.06 2.57
C GLY A 171 -5.76 10.05 1.75
N GLU A 172 -6.85 10.48 2.36
CA GLU A 172 -7.68 11.59 1.88
C GLU A 172 -7.02 12.90 2.32
N CYS A 173 -6.88 13.84 1.39
CA CYS A 173 -6.38 15.18 1.69
C CYS A 173 -7.46 16.19 1.35
N PHE A 174 -7.66 17.19 2.21
CA PHE A 174 -8.53 18.30 1.87
C PHE A 174 -7.83 19.30 0.95
N VAL A 175 -8.62 20.15 0.30
CA VAL A 175 -8.11 21.14 -0.67
C VAL A 175 -7.20 22.14 0.03
N GLY A 176 -5.96 22.29 -0.45
CA GLY A 176 -4.97 23.21 0.12
C GLY A 176 -4.10 22.61 1.24
N GLN A 177 -4.34 21.36 1.65
CA GLN A 177 -3.56 20.71 2.70
C GLN A 177 -2.07 20.60 2.35
N LEU A 178 -1.75 20.19 1.12
CA LEU A 178 -0.37 19.95 0.71
C LEU A 178 0.42 21.25 0.60
N GLU A 179 -0.21 22.30 0.08
CA GLU A 179 0.36 23.65 0.00
C GLU A 179 0.61 24.23 1.39
N TRP A 180 -0.35 24.04 2.31
CA TRP A 180 -0.19 24.47 3.70
C TRP A 180 0.93 23.73 4.41
N LEU A 181 0.98 22.39 4.29
CA LEU A 181 2.05 21.57 4.86
C LEU A 181 3.42 21.95 4.29
N HIS A 182 3.52 22.16 2.97
CA HIS A 182 4.78 22.57 2.34
C HIS A 182 5.25 23.92 2.86
N LYS A 183 4.34 24.90 2.97
CA LYS A 183 4.63 26.20 3.56
C LYS A 183 5.10 26.06 5.01
N TRP A 184 4.38 25.30 5.83
CA TRP A 184 4.74 25.06 7.23
C TRP A 184 6.13 24.42 7.36
N ILE A 185 6.46 23.44 6.50
CA ILE A 185 7.78 22.80 6.47
C ILE A 185 8.88 23.81 6.07
N CYS A 186 8.62 24.67 5.10
CA CYS A 186 9.54 25.75 4.72
C CYS A 186 9.81 26.69 5.91
N ASP A 187 8.75 27.12 6.60
CA ASP A 187 8.84 28.01 7.76
C ASP A 187 9.59 27.32 8.92
N PHE A 188 9.31 26.05 9.18
CA PHE A 188 10.02 25.22 10.17
C PHE A 188 11.53 25.11 9.87
N ARG A 189 11.91 24.87 8.61
CA ARG A 189 13.33 24.81 8.20
C ARG A 189 14.06 26.14 8.44
N THR A 190 13.41 27.26 8.17
CA THR A 190 14.02 28.59 8.42
C THR A 190 14.20 28.84 9.92
N SER A 191 13.21 28.50 10.74
CA SER A 191 13.26 28.62 12.20
C SER A 191 14.32 27.71 12.83
N ALA A 192 14.41 26.45 12.41
CA ALA A 192 15.40 25.50 12.91
C ALA A 192 16.84 25.90 12.57
N THR A 193 17.05 26.50 11.39
CA THR A 193 18.36 27.02 10.97
C THR A 193 18.79 28.21 11.85
N HIS A 194 17.84 29.08 12.19
CA HIS A 194 18.09 30.21 13.08
C HIS A 194 18.50 29.77 14.49
N THR A 195 17.79 28.78 15.07
CA THR A 195 18.10 28.24 16.41
C THR A 195 19.49 27.58 16.48
N ARG A 196 19.92 26.85 15.42
CA ARG A 196 21.27 26.26 15.35
C ARG A 196 22.38 27.32 15.22
N SER A 197 22.12 28.42 14.53
CA SER A 197 23.10 29.50 14.36
C SER A 197 23.40 30.27 15.66
N ILE A 198 22.42 30.39 16.56
CA ILE A 198 22.56 31.05 17.85
C ILE A 198 23.35 30.19 18.85
N ALA A 199 23.20 28.86 18.81
CA ALA A 199 23.92 27.94 19.69
C ALA A 199 25.44 27.83 19.41
N THR A 200 25.92 28.38 18.29
CA THR A 200 27.34 28.28 17.88
C THR A 200 28.19 29.50 18.31
N GLN A 201 27.62 30.49 18.99
CA GLN A 201 28.37 31.63 19.57
C GLN A 201 28.71 31.40 21.05
N GLY A 202 29.44 30.32 21.35
CA GLY A 202 30.24 30.17 22.58
C GLY A 202 31.69 30.61 22.32
N PRO A 203 32.47 31.03 23.34
CA PRO A 203 33.68 31.80 23.14
C PRO A 203 34.73 31.06 22.30
N ALA A 204 35.23 31.77 21.29
CA ALA A 204 36.23 31.28 20.34
C ALA A 204 37.51 30.83 21.06
N ALA A 205 37.76 29.53 21.09
CA ALA A 205 39.06 28.98 21.44
C ALA A 205 40.04 29.24 20.29
N SER A 206 41.03 30.10 20.57
CA SER A 206 42.12 30.45 19.66
C SER A 206 42.87 29.20 19.16
N LYS A 207 42.75 28.89 17.87
CA LYS A 207 43.54 27.84 17.22
C LYS A 207 44.85 28.44 16.72
N LYS A 208 45.95 28.03 17.37
CA LYS A 208 47.33 28.26 16.93
C LYS A 208 47.55 27.67 15.53
N SER A 209 48.15 28.46 14.65
CA SER A 209 48.64 28.07 13.33
C SER A 209 49.74 27.02 13.43
N ARG A 210 49.72 26.00 12.56
CA ARG A 210 50.90 25.17 12.31
C ARG A 210 51.12 24.98 10.81
N SER A 211 52.39 25.18 10.46
CA SER A 211 52.97 25.45 9.16
C SER A 211 52.85 24.32 8.14
N THR A 212 52.74 24.75 6.88
CA THR A 212 52.86 24.02 5.62
C THR A 212 54.24 23.37 5.48
N VAL A 213 54.27 22.12 4.99
CA VAL A 213 55.46 21.51 4.38
C VAL A 213 55.03 20.84 3.07
N LEU A 214 55.61 21.33 1.97
CA LEU A 214 55.57 20.73 0.64
C LEU A 214 56.49 19.51 0.57
N VAL A 215 56.05 18.43 -0.07
CA VAL A 215 56.93 17.47 -0.76
C VAL A 215 56.29 17.03 -2.08
N THR A 216 57.13 17.00 -3.11
CA THR A 216 56.91 16.80 -4.54
C THR A 216 56.62 15.34 -4.98
N PRO A 217 56.16 15.11 -6.22
CA PRO A 217 55.73 13.80 -6.71
C PRO A 217 56.86 13.01 -7.39
N LYS A 218 56.73 11.67 -7.44
CA LYS A 218 57.52 10.79 -8.31
C LYS A 218 56.63 9.83 -9.11
N GLU A 219 57.03 9.65 -10.37
CA GLU A 219 56.34 9.00 -11.48
C GLU A 219 56.24 7.46 -11.43
N ALA A 220 55.17 7.00 -12.11
CA ALA A 220 54.93 5.82 -12.94
C ALA A 220 55.79 4.54 -12.85
N LEU A 221 55.09 3.39 -12.87
CA LEU A 221 55.45 2.29 -13.77
C LEU A 221 54.21 1.50 -14.24
N VAL A 222 54.03 1.45 -15.55
CA VAL A 222 53.05 0.63 -16.28
C VAL A 222 53.65 -0.75 -16.53
N VAL A 223 52.95 -1.83 -16.16
CA VAL A 223 53.21 -3.17 -16.74
C VAL A 223 51.88 -3.86 -17.07
N ARG A 224 51.68 -4.06 -18.37
CA ARG A 224 50.66 -4.91 -18.99
C ARG A 224 51.00 -6.38 -18.75
N LYS A 225 50.01 -7.22 -18.43
CA LYS A 225 50.04 -8.66 -18.79
C LYS A 225 48.68 -9.16 -19.26
N ARG A 226 48.74 -9.91 -20.37
CA ARG A 226 47.63 -10.53 -21.11
C ARG A 226 47.11 -11.79 -20.39
N VAL A 227 45.79 -11.94 -20.48
CA VAL A 227 44.98 -13.14 -20.77
C VAL A 227 45.63 -14.52 -20.55
N HIS A 228 45.03 -15.30 -19.65
CA HIS A 228 44.84 -16.74 -19.84
C HIS A 228 43.56 -17.21 -19.12
N ILE A 229 42.69 -17.91 -19.85
CA ILE A 229 41.48 -18.61 -19.36
C ILE A 229 41.83 -20.09 -19.32
N PRO A 230 41.50 -20.81 -18.23
CA PRO A 230 40.70 -22.02 -18.42
C PRO A 230 39.72 -22.34 -17.27
N GLY A 231 38.65 -23.05 -17.62
CA GLY A 231 38.10 -24.12 -16.78
C GLY A 231 36.90 -23.78 -15.91
N SER A 232 35.71 -24.12 -16.41
CA SER A 232 34.44 -24.20 -15.68
C SER A 232 34.42 -25.26 -14.56
N PRO A 233 33.68 -25.03 -13.47
CA PRO A 233 33.03 -26.11 -12.74
C PRO A 233 31.50 -25.95 -12.62
N GLN A 234 30.82 -27.07 -12.81
CA GLN A 234 29.37 -27.27 -12.71
C GLN A 234 28.81 -26.86 -11.34
N ARG A 235 27.64 -26.20 -11.32
CA ARG A 235 26.85 -25.95 -10.11
C ARG A 235 25.65 -26.89 -10.03
N ARG A 236 25.54 -27.59 -8.90
CA ARG A 236 24.38 -28.40 -8.48
C ARG A 236 23.13 -27.53 -8.32
N PRO A 237 21.92 -28.09 -8.54
CA PRO A 237 20.66 -27.35 -8.36
C PRO A 237 20.35 -27.13 -6.87
N LYS A 238 19.97 -25.89 -6.51
CA LYS A 238 19.41 -25.55 -5.19
C LYS A 238 17.88 -25.58 -5.28
N LEU A 239 17.24 -26.33 -4.37
CA LEU A 239 15.79 -26.35 -4.17
C LEU A 239 15.24 -24.95 -3.84
N PRO A 240 13.99 -24.63 -4.25
CA PRO A 240 13.35 -23.37 -3.90
C PRO A 240 12.93 -23.34 -2.42
N ARG A 241 13.33 -22.27 -1.72
CA ARG A 241 12.84 -21.93 -0.38
C ARG A 241 11.41 -21.39 -0.47
N GLN A 242 10.57 -21.91 0.42
CA GLN A 242 9.18 -21.51 0.67
C GLN A 242 9.08 -19.99 0.89
N GLY A 243 8.17 -19.35 0.17
CA GLY A 243 7.83 -17.94 0.35
C GLY A 243 6.97 -17.77 1.59
N ALA A 244 7.48 -17.05 2.59
CA ALA A 244 6.68 -16.51 3.67
C ALA A 244 5.76 -15.42 3.11
N GLY A 245 4.46 -15.56 3.35
CA GLY A 245 3.42 -14.66 2.86
C GLY A 245 3.56 -13.24 3.41
N CYS A 246 3.47 -12.25 2.52
CA CYS A 246 3.23 -10.88 2.90
C CYS A 246 1.74 -10.71 3.21
N LEU A 247 1.40 -10.60 4.50
CA LEU A 247 0.10 -10.10 4.94
C LEU A 247 -0.05 -8.63 4.50
N TRP A 248 -0.99 -8.38 3.60
CA TRP A 248 -1.51 -7.04 3.36
C TRP A 248 -2.48 -6.70 4.50
N ARG A 249 -2.08 -5.77 5.37
CA ARG A 249 -2.95 -5.25 6.43
C ARG A 249 -3.85 -4.18 5.83
N ILE A 250 -5.09 -4.57 5.50
CA ILE A 250 -6.17 -3.64 5.15
C ILE A 250 -6.60 -2.95 6.45
N LYS A 251 -6.35 -1.63 6.58
CA LYS A 251 -6.90 -0.82 7.68
C LYS A 251 -8.38 -0.57 7.39
N GLY A 252 -9.26 -1.37 8.00
CA GLY A 252 -10.69 -1.06 8.16
C GLY A 252 -10.93 -0.55 9.58
N ARG A 253 -11.38 0.69 9.73
CA ARG A 253 -11.76 1.28 11.02
C ARG A 253 -13.27 1.07 11.19
N LEU A 254 -13.68 0.01 11.88
CA LEU A 254 -15.05 -0.12 12.39
C LEU A 254 -15.06 0.40 13.83
N ASN A 255 -15.58 1.62 14.00
CA ASN A 255 -15.85 2.18 15.32
C ASN A 255 -17.25 1.72 15.72
N ARG A 256 -17.35 0.72 16.60
CA ARG A 256 -18.63 0.26 17.15
C ARG A 256 -18.61 0.47 18.67
N ARG A 257 -19.09 1.64 19.10
CA ARG A 257 -19.58 1.86 20.47
C ARG A 257 -20.99 1.29 20.54
N TYR A 258 -21.22 0.34 21.43
CA TYR A 258 -22.54 0.06 21.97
C TYR A 258 -22.43 0.17 23.49
N THR A 259 -23.24 1.07 24.04
CA THR A 259 -23.93 0.90 25.33
C THR A 259 -24.80 -0.35 25.29
#